data_AF-A0A8S1ZRZ2-F1
#
_entry.id   AF-A0A8S1ZRZ2-F1
#
_cell.length_a   1.000
_cell.length_b   1.000
_cell.length_c   1.000
_cell.angle_alpha   90.00
_cell.angle_beta   90.00
_cell.angle_gamma   90.00
#
_symmetry.space_group_name_H-M   'P 1'
#
loop_
_entity.id
_entity.type
_entity.pdbx_description
1 polymer ?
#
loop_
_entity_poly.entity_id
_entity_poly.type
_entity_poly.pdbx_seq_one_letter_code
_entity_poly.pdbx_strand_id
1 'polypeptide(L)'
;MPSPTRDSLSHPEFNRVPDLCGFINRFNVERLVPTSVVLSAHVWRSWARSLNLPSNQILKLLFSINIRDRVKLSLPSGFYGNAFVVGCAQTTVKDLTERGLNYATMLVRQAKERVGDDYVKSVVEAVSNEIASPDSVGDLDSLT
;
A
#
# COMPACT_ATOMS: atom_id res chain seq x y z
N MET A 1 35.79 -23.75 7.88
CA MET A 1 34.70 -24.74 7.68
C MET A 1 33.44 -23.96 7.33
N PRO A 2 32.95 -24.01 6.08
CA PRO A 2 31.70 -23.34 5.72
C PRO A 2 30.50 -24.18 6.18
N SER A 3 29.46 -23.51 6.67
CA SER A 3 28.19 -24.08 7.13
C SER A 3 27.34 -24.58 5.95
N PRO A 4 26.52 -25.64 6.14
CA PRO A 4 25.78 -26.25 5.05
C PRO A 4 24.60 -25.37 4.61
N THR A 5 24.49 -25.26 3.28
CA THR A 5 23.40 -24.64 2.55
C THR A 5 22.07 -25.29 2.93
N ARG A 6 21.08 -24.47 3.29
CA ARG A 6 19.72 -24.90 3.62
C ARG A 6 19.05 -25.42 2.35
N ASP A 7 19.11 -26.73 2.12
CA ASP A 7 18.36 -27.39 1.07
C ASP A 7 16.86 -27.13 1.27
N SER A 8 16.28 -26.37 0.35
CA SER A 8 14.86 -26.37 0.06
C SER A 8 14.45 -27.80 -0.29
N LEU A 9 13.83 -28.51 0.65
CA LEU A 9 13.19 -29.80 0.44
C LEU A 9 12.13 -29.67 -0.67
N SER A 10 12.54 -29.94 -1.90
CA SER A 10 11.66 -30.22 -3.03
C SER A 10 11.10 -31.63 -2.85
N HIS A 11 9.92 -31.74 -2.23
CA HIS A 11 9.24 -33.03 -2.13
C HIS A 11 8.69 -33.40 -3.53
N PRO A 12 9.02 -34.58 -4.08
CA PRO A 12 8.65 -34.96 -5.45
C PRO A 12 7.13 -35.05 -5.67
N GLU A 13 6.35 -35.16 -4.59
CA GLU A 13 4.88 -35.23 -4.65
C GLU A 13 4.19 -33.86 -4.80
N PHE A 14 4.84 -32.75 -4.48
CA PHE A 14 4.23 -31.41 -4.56
C PHE A 14 4.75 -30.63 -5.78
N ASN A 15 4.78 -31.29 -6.94
CA ASN A 15 4.96 -30.58 -8.20
C ASN A 15 3.67 -29.85 -8.57
N ARG A 16 3.77 -28.57 -8.94
CA ARG A 16 2.62 -27.82 -9.44
C ARG A 16 2.06 -28.51 -10.68
N VAL A 17 0.77 -28.83 -10.64
CA VAL A 17 0.07 -29.45 -11.77
C VAL A 17 0.00 -28.44 -12.92
N PRO A 18 0.35 -28.82 -14.16
CA PRO A 18 0.17 -27.96 -15.33
C PRO A 18 -1.30 -27.58 -15.51
N ASP A 19 -1.56 -26.30 -15.71
CA ASP A 19 -2.92 -25.77 -15.89
C ASP A 19 -3.42 -26.01 -17.32
N LEU A 20 -3.91 -27.22 -17.58
CA LEU A 20 -4.35 -27.68 -18.90
C LEU A 20 -5.65 -27.00 -19.38
N CYS A 21 -6.52 -26.56 -18.46
CA CYS A 21 -7.76 -25.87 -18.82
C CYS A 21 -7.61 -24.35 -18.90
N GLY A 22 -6.38 -23.85 -18.72
CA GLY A 22 -6.09 -22.42 -18.69
C GLY A 22 -6.85 -21.70 -17.58
N PHE A 23 -7.18 -22.37 -16.47
CA PHE A 23 -7.84 -21.77 -15.31
C PHE A 23 -7.06 -20.56 -14.82
N ILE A 24 -5.75 -20.69 -14.64
CA ILE A 24 -4.82 -19.60 -14.28
C ILE A 24 -4.86 -18.49 -15.34
N ASN A 25 -4.87 -18.83 -16.63
CA ASN A 25 -4.97 -17.83 -17.70
C ASN A 25 -6.34 -17.15 -17.75
N ARG A 26 -7.43 -17.84 -17.43
CA ARG A 26 -8.79 -17.30 -17.40
C ARG A 26 -8.95 -16.23 -16.32
N PHE A 27 -8.27 -16.38 -15.19
CA PHE A 27 -8.15 -15.34 -14.16
C PHE A 27 -7.10 -14.26 -14.48
N ASN A 28 -6.25 -14.47 -15.48
CA ASN A 28 -5.21 -13.52 -15.88
C ASN A 28 -5.72 -12.53 -16.95
N VAL A 29 -6.74 -12.92 -17.73
CA VAL A 29 -7.32 -12.06 -18.79
C VAL A 29 -8.16 -10.93 -18.21
N GLU A 30 -8.87 -11.15 -17.09
CA GLU A 30 -9.51 -10.08 -16.33
C GLU A 30 -8.58 -9.64 -15.20
N ARG A 31 -8.08 -8.41 -15.26
CA ARG A 31 -7.16 -7.84 -14.27
C ARG A 31 -7.81 -7.83 -12.88
N LEU A 32 -7.71 -8.94 -12.14
CA LEU A 32 -8.38 -9.17 -10.86
C LEU A 32 -8.19 -7.98 -9.93
N VAL A 33 -9.30 -7.48 -9.39
CA VAL A 33 -9.26 -6.41 -8.40
C VAL A 33 -9.20 -7.06 -7.02
N PRO A 34 -8.16 -6.78 -6.21
CA PRO A 34 -8.06 -7.35 -4.88
C PRO A 34 -9.27 -6.97 -4.02
N THR A 35 -9.80 -7.90 -3.23
CA THR A 35 -10.94 -7.66 -2.31
C THR A 35 -10.69 -6.46 -1.41
N SER A 36 -9.45 -6.27 -0.94
CA SER A 36 -9.07 -5.11 -0.12
C SER A 36 -9.35 -3.78 -0.81
N VAL A 37 -9.17 -3.69 -2.14
CA VAL A 37 -9.39 -2.46 -2.90
C VAL A 37 -10.88 -2.16 -3.00
N VAL A 38 -11.69 -3.18 -3.32
CA VAL A 38 -13.14 -3.05 -3.45
C VAL A 38 -13.77 -2.73 -2.09
N LEU A 39 -13.36 -3.43 -1.04
CA LEU A 39 -13.88 -3.24 0.32
C LEU A 39 -13.56 -1.84 0.85
N SER A 40 -12.30 -1.39 0.72
CA SER A 40 -11.91 -0.05 1.14
C SER A 40 -12.68 1.04 0.39
N ALA A 41 -12.89 0.87 -0.91
CA ALA A 41 -13.71 1.79 -1.71
C ALA A 41 -15.18 1.80 -1.25
N HIS A 42 -15.74 0.64 -0.94
CA HIS A 42 -17.12 0.52 -0.47
C HIS A 42 -17.32 1.17 0.90
N VAL A 43 -16.42 0.93 1.85
CA VAL A 43 -16.46 1.54 3.18
C VAL A 43 -16.29 3.04 3.08
N TRP A 44 -15.31 3.52 2.31
CA TRP A 44 -15.06 4.96 2.14
C TRP A 44 -16.28 5.69 1.55
N ARG A 45 -16.92 5.11 0.52
CA ARG A 45 -18.14 5.65 -0.07
C ARG A 45 -19.31 5.62 0.91
N SER A 46 -19.49 4.53 1.66
CA SER A 46 -20.59 4.40 2.63
C SER A 46 -20.45 5.42 3.76
N TRP A 47 -19.23 5.60 4.27
CA TRP A 47 -18.89 6.62 5.27
C TRP A 47 -19.17 8.03 4.76
N ALA A 48 -18.78 8.37 3.52
CA ALA A 48 -19.07 9.67 2.93
C ALA A 48 -20.58 9.95 2.81
N ARG A 49 -21.38 8.93 2.46
CA ARG A 49 -22.84 9.04 2.38
C ARG A 49 -23.51 9.22 3.74
N SER A 50 -22.94 8.67 4.82
CA SER A 50 -23.53 8.79 6.15
C SER A 50 -23.34 10.15 6.80
N LEU A 51 -22.37 10.95 6.35
CA LEU A 51 -21.94 12.16 7.06
C LEU A 51 -22.53 13.48 6.53
N ASN A 52 -23.36 13.45 5.48
CA ASN A 52 -23.97 14.66 4.89
C ASN A 52 -22.98 15.84 4.70
N LEU A 53 -21.80 15.52 4.18
CA LEU A 53 -20.73 16.50 4.00
C LEU A 53 -21.00 17.42 2.80
N PRO A 54 -20.44 18.66 2.78
CA PRO A 54 -20.49 19.54 1.61
C PRO A 54 -19.97 18.87 0.35
N SER A 55 -20.68 19.01 -0.76
CA SER A 55 -20.39 18.31 -2.02
C SER A 55 -18.99 18.61 -2.58
N ASN A 56 -18.46 19.81 -2.32
CA ASN A 56 -17.15 20.29 -2.75
C ASN A 56 -16.00 19.89 -1.81
N GLN A 57 -16.28 19.31 -0.64
CA GLN A 57 -15.23 18.92 0.29
C GLN A 57 -14.39 17.77 -0.28
N ILE A 58 -13.07 17.87 -0.13
CA ILE A 58 -12.14 16.80 -0.52
C ILE A 58 -12.05 15.79 0.62
N LEU A 59 -12.32 14.53 0.31
CA LEU A 59 -12.09 13.41 1.19
C LEU A 59 -10.83 12.66 0.80
N LYS A 60 -10.12 12.14 1.81
CA LYS A 60 -8.92 11.32 1.65
C LYS A 60 -9.13 9.98 2.32
N LEU A 61 -8.75 8.90 1.63
CA LEU A 61 -8.61 7.57 2.19
C LEU A 61 -7.13 7.22 2.26
N LEU A 62 -6.63 7.07 3.49
CA LEU A 62 -5.28 6.63 3.78
C LEU A 62 -5.27 5.13 4.06
N PHE A 63 -4.30 4.41 3.52
CA PHE A 63 -4.15 2.98 3.75
C PHE A 63 -2.70 2.53 3.63
N SER A 64 -2.32 1.52 4.41
CA SER A 64 -0.95 0.99 4.40
C SER A 64 -0.71 0.08 3.19
N ILE A 65 0.44 0.25 2.55
CA ILE A 65 0.90 -0.54 1.41
C ILE A 65 2.20 -1.23 1.79
N ASN A 66 2.18 -2.55 1.82
CA ASN A 66 3.39 -3.35 2.03
C ASN A 66 4.35 -3.16 0.85
N ILE A 67 5.60 -2.81 1.14
CA ILE A 67 6.64 -2.53 0.15
C ILE A 67 7.68 -3.65 0.02
N ARG A 68 7.64 -4.66 0.89
CA ARG A 68 8.62 -5.76 0.95
C ARG A 68 8.83 -6.46 -0.40
N ASP A 69 7.74 -6.70 -1.12
CA ASP A 69 7.75 -7.41 -2.40
C ASP A 69 7.69 -6.47 -3.61
N ARG A 70 7.65 -5.15 -3.38
CA ARG A 70 7.40 -4.15 -4.42
C ARG A 70 8.62 -3.39 -4.86
N VAL A 71 9.53 -3.16 -3.91
CA VAL A 71 10.77 -2.46 -4.14
C VAL A 71 11.88 -3.44 -3.91
N LYS A 72 12.97 -3.34 -4.68
CA LYS A 72 14.20 -4.08 -4.37
C LYS A 72 14.84 -3.48 -3.13
N LEU A 73 14.19 -3.68 -1.99
CA LEU A 73 14.68 -3.23 -0.70
C LEU A 73 15.82 -4.16 -0.33
N SER A 74 16.96 -3.58 0.04
CA SER A 74 18.10 -4.28 0.61
C SER A 74 17.80 -4.79 2.03
N LEU A 75 16.58 -5.23 2.30
CA LEU A 75 16.18 -5.75 3.61
C LEU A 75 16.79 -7.14 3.80
N PRO A 76 17.45 -7.39 4.95
CA PRO A 76 17.97 -8.71 5.26
C PRO A 76 16.86 -9.77 5.25
N SER A 77 17.20 -10.98 4.82
CA SER A 77 16.30 -12.12 4.98
C SER A 77 15.97 -12.29 6.47
N GLY A 78 14.67 -12.36 6.81
CA GLY A 78 14.22 -12.40 8.20
C GLY A 78 13.99 -11.05 8.88
N PHE A 79 14.09 -9.92 8.16
CA PHE A 79 13.79 -8.60 8.73
C PHE A 79 12.34 -8.49 9.25
N TYR A 80 12.19 -8.29 10.55
CA TYR A 80 10.90 -8.21 11.25
C TYR A 80 10.50 -6.77 11.66
N GLY A 81 11.17 -5.74 11.15
CA GLY A 81 10.77 -4.34 11.37
C GLY A 81 9.63 -3.87 10.46
N ASN A 82 9.20 -2.61 10.60
CA ASN A 82 8.18 -2.02 9.73
C ASN A 82 8.67 -1.87 8.28
N ALA A 83 7.83 -2.23 7.31
CA ALA A 83 8.14 -2.13 5.89
C ALA A 83 6.86 -1.86 5.08
N PHE A 84 6.26 -0.69 5.30
CA PHE A 84 5.10 -0.21 4.55
C PHE A 84 5.21 1.29 4.33
N VAL A 85 4.48 1.79 3.33
CA VAL A 85 4.24 3.23 3.14
C VAL A 85 2.75 3.50 3.15
N VAL A 86 2.35 4.75 3.38
CA VAL A 86 0.95 5.16 3.36
C VAL A 86 0.56 5.58 1.94
N GLY A 87 -0.40 4.89 1.35
CA GLY A 87 -1.07 5.31 0.13
C GLY A 87 -2.21 6.28 0.42
N CYS A 88 -2.49 7.17 -0.53
CA CYS A 88 -3.57 8.15 -0.44
C CYS A 88 -4.42 8.15 -1.71
N ALA A 89 -5.71 7.84 -1.55
CA ALA A 89 -6.74 8.12 -2.55
C ALA A 89 -7.53 9.36 -2.12
N GLN A 90 -7.87 10.24 -3.04
CA GLN A 90 -8.65 11.44 -2.73
C GLN A 90 -9.63 11.78 -3.84
N THR A 91 -10.78 12.34 -3.48
CA THR A 91 -11.81 12.83 -4.39
C THR A 91 -12.78 13.74 -3.65
N THR A 92 -13.71 14.38 -4.37
CA THR A 92 -14.77 15.19 -3.76
C THR A 92 -15.87 14.29 -3.17
N VAL A 93 -16.61 14.79 -2.18
CA VAL A 93 -17.80 14.11 -1.63
C VAL A 93 -18.80 13.82 -2.76
N LYS A 94 -19.04 14.79 -3.65
CA LYS A 94 -19.91 14.64 -4.80
C LYS A 94 -19.51 13.44 -5.66
N ASP A 95 -18.27 13.42 -6.14
CA ASP A 95 -17.80 12.36 -7.03
C ASP A 95 -17.80 10.99 -6.36
N LEU A 96 -17.38 10.93 -5.08
CA LEU A 96 -17.34 9.68 -4.32
C LEU A 96 -18.73 9.05 -4.15
N THR A 97 -19.75 9.87 -3.94
CA THR A 97 -21.11 9.40 -3.67
C THR A 97 -21.88 9.12 -4.96
N GLU A 98 -21.74 9.97 -5.98
CA GLU A 98 -22.53 9.94 -7.23
C GLU A 98 -21.95 9.03 -8.31
N ARG A 99 -20.61 8.91 -8.46
CA ARG A 99 -19.98 8.15 -9.57
C ARG A 99 -19.92 6.63 -9.36
N GLY A 100 -20.48 6.14 -8.26
CA GLY A 100 -20.59 4.70 -7.95
C GLY A 100 -19.31 4.04 -7.45
N LEU A 101 -19.42 2.74 -7.12
CA LEU A 101 -18.33 1.97 -6.49
C LEU A 101 -17.13 1.75 -7.42
N ASN A 102 -17.36 1.63 -8.72
CA ASN A 102 -16.29 1.41 -9.71
C ASN A 102 -15.30 2.59 -9.71
N TYR A 103 -15.81 3.82 -9.63
CA TYR A 103 -14.97 5.02 -9.54
C TYR A 103 -14.10 5.02 -8.27
N ALA A 104 -14.70 4.76 -7.11
CA ALA A 104 -13.96 4.68 -5.85
C ALA A 104 -12.90 3.56 -5.88
N THR A 105 -13.26 2.40 -6.43
CA THR A 105 -12.35 1.24 -6.58
C THR A 105 -11.16 1.58 -7.47
N MET A 106 -11.40 2.29 -8.59
CA MET A 106 -10.35 2.77 -9.48
C MET A 106 -9.39 3.73 -8.76
N LEU A 107 -9.90 4.65 -7.93
CA LEU A 107 -9.05 5.58 -7.17
C LEU A 107 -8.14 4.84 -6.17
N VAL A 108 -8.70 3.91 -5.39
CA VAL A 108 -7.93 3.12 -4.42
C VAL A 108 -6.87 2.27 -5.13
N ARG A 109 -7.25 1.66 -6.26
CA ARG A 109 -6.32 0.90 -7.11
C ARG A 109 -5.17 1.77 -7.61
N GLN A 110 -5.48 2.92 -8.22
CA GLN A 110 -4.47 3.83 -8.73
C GLN A 110 -3.55 4.34 -7.62
N ALA A 111 -4.11 4.70 -6.45
CA ALA A 111 -3.32 5.08 -5.29
C ALA A 111 -2.37 3.96 -4.85
N LYS A 112 -2.81 2.71 -4.88
CA LYS A 112 -1.98 1.53 -4.58
C LYS A 112 -0.91 1.27 -5.65
N GLU A 113 -1.22 1.51 -6.92
CA GLU A 113 -0.31 1.28 -8.05
C GLU A 113 0.74 2.37 -8.21
N ARG A 114 0.48 3.61 -7.73
CA ARG A 114 1.47 4.69 -7.68
C ARG A 114 2.66 4.40 -6.76
N VAL A 115 2.50 3.49 -5.80
CA VAL A 115 3.58 3.08 -4.90
C VAL A 115 4.48 2.07 -5.62
N GLY A 116 5.52 2.59 -6.26
CA GLY A 116 6.68 1.88 -6.79
C GLY A 116 8.00 2.34 -6.17
N ASP A 117 9.12 1.87 -6.70
CA ASP A 117 10.47 2.09 -6.15
C ASP A 117 10.81 3.56 -5.89
N ASP A 118 10.54 4.43 -6.85
CA ASP A 118 10.88 5.85 -6.74
C ASP A 118 10.01 6.58 -5.71
N TYR A 119 8.73 6.17 -5.59
CA TYR A 119 7.85 6.69 -4.56
C TYR A 119 8.34 6.30 -3.16
N VAL A 120 8.77 5.05 -2.98
CA VAL A 120 9.30 4.58 -1.69
C VAL A 120 10.60 5.29 -1.34
N LYS A 121 11.51 5.48 -2.30
CA LYS A 121 12.75 6.26 -2.07
C LYS A 121 12.44 7.70 -1.65
N SER A 122 11.52 8.36 -2.34
CA SER A 122 11.09 9.73 -2.01
C SER A 122 10.48 9.83 -0.62
N VAL A 123 9.64 8.86 -0.22
CA VAL A 123 9.06 8.81 1.13
C VAL A 123 10.16 8.62 2.18
N VAL A 124 11.12 7.73 1.94
CA VAL A 124 12.26 7.52 2.85
C VAL A 124 13.07 8.80 3.00
N GLU A 125 13.41 9.46 1.90
CA GLU A 125 14.14 10.73 1.90
C GLU A 125 13.38 11.83 2.65
N ALA A 126 12.07 11.99 2.40
CA ALA A 126 11.24 12.97 3.10
C ALA A 126 11.23 12.73 4.61
N VAL A 127 11.02 11.48 5.05
CA VAL A 127 11.03 11.11 6.47
C VAL A 127 12.42 11.32 7.09
N SER A 128 13.49 10.96 6.39
CA SER A 128 14.87 11.19 6.86
C SER A 128 15.19 12.67 7.01
N ASN A 129 14.73 13.52 6.09
CA ASN A 129 14.93 14.97 6.15
C ASN A 129 14.14 15.61 7.31
N GLU A 130 12.92 15.14 7.59
CA GLU A 130 12.16 15.60 8.76
C GLU A 130 12.82 15.18 10.09
N ILE A 131 13.37 13.96 10.17
CA ILE A 131 14.12 13.49 11.34
C ILE A 131 15.44 14.28 11.52
N ALA A 132 16.06 14.72 10.42
CA ALA A 132 17.31 15.48 10.43
C ALA A 132 17.11 16.97 10.79
N SER A 133 15.86 17.45 10.84
CA SER A 133 15.50 18.75 11.40
C SER A 133 14.72 18.55 12.69
N PRO A 134 15.37 18.11 13.79
CA PRO A 134 14.74 18.21 15.09
C PRO A 134 14.48 19.69 15.38
N ASP A 135 13.23 20.04 15.68
CA ASP A 135 12.87 21.35 16.20
C ASP A 135 13.91 21.77 17.24
N SER A 136 14.48 22.97 17.08
CA SER A 136 15.30 23.60 18.10
C SER A 136 14.45 23.73 19.36
N VAL A 137 14.54 22.75 20.25
CA VAL A 137 14.06 22.86 21.63
C VAL A 137 14.85 24.02 22.22
N GLY A 138 14.17 25.15 22.44
CA GLY A 138 14.78 26.35 22.98
C GLY A 138 15.56 26.01 24.25
N ASP A 139 16.83 26.42 24.27
CA ASP A 139 17.67 26.41 25.46
C ASP A 139 16.90 27.06 26.61
N LEU A 140 16.54 26.25 27.60
CA LEU A 140 16.13 26.74 28.92
C LEU A 140 17.31 26.62 29.88
N ASP A 141 18.45 27.18 29.50
CA ASP A 141 19.59 27.42 30.39
C ASP A 141 19.89 28.91 30.43
N SER A 142 18.98 29.68 31.03
CA SER A 142 19.29 31.03 31.54
C SER A 142 18.32 31.42 32.64
N LEU A 143 18.52 30.83 33.83
CA LEU A 143 18.12 31.40 35.12
C LEU A 143 18.95 30.75 36.22
N THR A 144 20.18 31.22 36.38
CA THR A 144 20.87 31.37 37.68
C THR A 144 21.84 32.53 37.57
#